data_AF-A0A357VUE3-F1
#
_entry.id   AF-A0A357VUE3-F1
#
_cell.length_a   1.000
_cell.length_b   1.000
_cell.length_c   1.000
_cell.angle_alpha   90.00
_cell.angle_beta   90.00
_cell.angle_gamma   90.00
#
_symmetry.space_group_name_H-M   'P 1'
#
loop_
_entity.id
_entity.type
_entity.pdbx_description
1 polymer ?
#
loop_
_entity_poly.entity_id
_entity_poly.type
_entity_poly.pdbx_seq_one_letter_code
_entity_poly.pdbx_strand_id
1 'polypeptide(L)'
;VNTNFNTPLGFRHGPKSVINDKTLLGFFVSNNPYTQKYDLDLIKEIANEPGQRKLMAFLPTDMQIEGVDYIFKLRQDFTNIEEAYLTLLYIIYAQMLAFYKSLNLGIPPDNPNPEGRVNRVVKGVIIYEYV
;
A
#
# COMPACT_ATOMS: atom_id res chain seq x y z
N VAL A 1 -6.40 -11.45 -7.22
CA VAL A 1 -6.39 -10.20 -6.40
C VAL A 1 -5.77 -9.13 -7.26
N ASN A 2 -6.47 -8.02 -7.49
CA ASN A 2 -5.91 -6.89 -8.24
C ASN A 2 -5.33 -5.89 -7.25
N THR A 3 -4.13 -5.39 -7.52
CA THR A 3 -3.44 -4.41 -6.70
C THR A 3 -2.98 -3.27 -7.61
N ASN A 4 -3.18 -2.03 -7.18
CA ASN A 4 -2.72 -0.83 -7.88
C ASN A 4 -2.09 0.12 -6.85
N PHE A 5 -1.25 1.05 -7.32
CA PHE A 5 -0.65 2.09 -6.48
C PHE A 5 -0.86 3.47 -7.11
N ASN A 6 -0.92 4.50 -6.27
CA ASN A 6 -0.98 5.91 -6.70
C ASN A 6 -0.51 6.83 -5.57
N THR A 7 -0.25 8.09 -5.87
CA THR A 7 -0.01 9.11 -4.83
C THR A 7 -1.33 9.63 -4.28
N PRO A 8 -1.40 10.17 -3.05
CA PRO A 8 -2.66 10.67 -2.49
C PRO A 8 -3.31 11.79 -3.31
N LEU A 9 -2.51 12.67 -3.91
CA LEU A 9 -3.03 13.69 -4.82
C LEU A 9 -3.45 13.07 -6.17
N GLY A 10 -2.59 12.26 -6.77
CA GLY A 10 -2.84 11.61 -8.07
C GLY A 10 -4.08 10.71 -8.08
N PHE A 11 -4.37 10.06 -6.95
CA PHE A 11 -5.46 9.10 -6.83
C PHE A 11 -6.84 9.71 -7.13
N ARG A 12 -7.02 11.01 -6.86
CA ARG A 12 -8.27 11.74 -7.11
C ARG A 12 -8.57 11.93 -8.59
N HIS A 13 -7.57 11.84 -9.45
CA HIS A 13 -7.69 12.18 -10.88
C HIS A 13 -8.14 10.98 -11.74
N GLY A 14 -9.06 10.17 -11.22
CA GLY A 14 -9.62 9.00 -11.91
C GLY A 14 -9.40 7.66 -11.19
N PRO A 15 -8.20 7.32 -10.68
CA PRO A 15 -7.93 6.02 -10.05
C PRO A 15 -8.87 5.68 -8.88
N LYS A 16 -9.35 6.68 -8.14
CA LYS A 16 -10.34 6.52 -7.06
C LYS A 16 -11.62 5.78 -7.50
N SER A 17 -11.99 5.84 -8.78
CA SER A 17 -13.18 5.16 -9.31
C SER A 17 -13.17 3.63 -9.19
N VAL A 18 -12.00 3.01 -8.95
CA VAL A 18 -11.88 1.55 -8.79
C VAL A 18 -12.35 1.03 -7.42
N ILE A 19 -12.59 1.93 -6.46
CA ILE A 19 -12.96 1.57 -5.09
C ILE A 19 -14.37 0.97 -5.04
N ASN A 20 -14.51 -0.12 -4.30
CA ASN A 20 -15.80 -0.70 -3.92
C ASN A 20 -15.74 -1.25 -2.48
N ASP A 21 -16.84 -1.81 -2.00
CA ASP A 21 -17.01 -2.34 -0.64
C ASP A 21 -16.06 -3.48 -0.25
N LYS A 22 -15.41 -4.11 -1.24
CA LYS A 22 -14.43 -5.18 -1.02
C LYS A 22 -12.98 -4.69 -1.18
N THR A 23 -12.78 -3.40 -1.39
CA THR A 23 -11.45 -2.79 -1.53
C THR A 23 -10.82 -2.54 -0.16
N LEU A 24 -9.55 -2.89 -0.02
CA LEU A 24 -8.68 -2.41 1.04
C LEU A 24 -7.78 -1.30 0.47
N LEU A 25 -7.80 -0.11 1.07
CA LEU A 25 -6.88 0.98 0.75
C LEU A 25 -5.80 1.08 1.83
N GLY A 26 -4.54 1.00 1.43
CA GLY A 26 -3.38 1.17 2.30
C GLY A 26 -2.71 2.53 2.07
N PHE A 27 -2.40 3.24 3.14
CA PHE A 27 -1.73 4.55 3.10
C PHE A 27 -0.40 4.50 3.85
N PHE A 28 0.69 4.76 3.15
CA PHE A 28 1.99 5.07 3.75
C PHE A 28 2.03 6.56 4.06
N VAL A 29 1.73 6.92 5.31
CA VAL A 29 1.63 8.34 5.70
C VAL A 29 3.03 8.93 5.83
N SER A 30 3.22 10.07 5.18
CA SER A 30 4.46 10.83 5.16
C SER A 30 4.88 11.26 6.56
N ASN A 31 6.19 11.28 6.82
CA ASN A 31 6.77 11.89 8.01
C ASN A 31 7.08 13.39 7.83
N ASN A 32 6.95 13.91 6.62
CA ASN A 32 7.08 15.34 6.35
C ASN A 32 5.78 16.06 6.76
N PRO A 33 5.82 17.06 7.68
CA PRO A 33 4.61 17.72 8.17
C PRO A 33 3.78 18.46 7.11
N TYR A 34 4.40 18.88 6.00
CA TYR A 34 3.70 19.51 4.89
C TYR A 34 2.98 18.45 4.03
N THR A 35 3.69 17.41 3.60
CA THR A 35 3.14 16.34 2.76
C THR A 35 2.05 15.55 3.50
N GLN A 36 2.25 15.28 4.79
CA GLN A 36 1.31 14.54 5.63
C GLN A 36 -0.10 15.13 5.63
N LYS A 37 -0.25 16.46 5.49
CA LYS A 37 -1.57 17.09 5.41
C LYS A 37 -2.39 16.56 4.24
N TYR A 38 -1.78 16.38 3.07
CA TYR A 38 -2.45 15.86 1.88
C TYR A 38 -2.84 14.39 2.02
N ASP A 39 -2.02 13.60 2.71
CA ASP A 39 -2.30 12.20 3.01
C ASP A 39 -3.53 12.10 3.92
N LEU A 40 -3.51 12.85 5.02
CA LEU A 40 -4.59 12.88 6.01
C LEU A 40 -5.90 13.41 5.42
N ASP A 41 -5.84 14.42 4.54
CA ASP A 41 -7.02 14.93 3.84
C ASP A 41 -7.67 13.86 2.96
N LEU A 42 -6.88 13.05 2.24
CA LEU A 42 -7.43 11.94 1.44
C LEU A 42 -8.01 10.84 2.33
N ILE A 43 -7.32 10.46 3.40
CA ILE A 43 -7.81 9.45 4.33
C ILE A 43 -9.14 9.89 4.91
N LYS A 44 -9.23 11.14 5.39
CA LYS A 44 -10.46 11.72 5.94
C LYS A 44 -11.57 11.79 4.91
N GLU A 45 -11.27 12.21 3.69
CA GLU A 45 -12.23 12.24 2.58
C GLU A 45 -12.83 10.85 2.37
N ILE A 46 -12.00 9.82 2.21
CA ILE A 46 -12.45 8.45 1.95
C ILE A 46 -13.12 7.84 3.19
N ALA A 47 -12.70 8.16 4.40
CA ALA A 47 -13.35 7.66 5.62
C ALA A 47 -14.80 8.15 5.78
N ASN A 48 -15.12 9.32 5.23
CA ASN A 48 -16.43 9.95 5.36
C ASN A 48 -17.42 9.60 4.25
N GLU A 49 -16.98 8.97 3.14
CA GLU A 49 -17.92 8.55 2.10
C GLU A 49 -18.56 7.19 2.44
N PRO A 50 -19.81 6.95 2.01
CA PRO A 50 -20.50 5.71 2.31
C PRO A 50 -19.82 4.50 1.66
N GLY A 51 -19.90 3.35 2.33
CA GLY A 51 -19.40 2.08 1.85
C GLY A 51 -18.86 1.20 2.98
N GLN A 52 -18.46 -0.03 2.63
CA GLN A 52 -17.90 -1.01 3.57
C GLN A 52 -16.42 -1.31 3.33
N ARG A 53 -15.80 -0.58 2.39
CA ARG A 53 -14.36 -0.62 2.12
C ARG A 53 -13.56 -0.44 3.40
N LYS A 54 -12.35 -1.00 3.41
CA LYS A 54 -11.46 -0.94 4.56
C LYS A 54 -10.29 -0.02 4.31
N LEU A 55 -9.93 0.78 5.32
CA LEU A 55 -8.78 1.65 5.30
C LEU A 55 -7.70 1.12 6.25
N MET A 56 -6.45 1.19 5.80
CA MET A 56 -5.27 0.81 6.56
C MET A 56 -4.23 1.93 6.45
N ALA A 57 -3.66 2.37 7.56
CA ALA A 57 -2.65 3.41 7.58
C ALA A 57 -1.39 2.98 8.33
N PHE A 58 -0.25 3.35 7.76
CA PHE A 58 1.08 3.21 8.36
C PHE A 58 1.56 4.59 8.76
N LEU A 59 1.86 4.77 10.05
CA LEU A 59 2.13 6.06 10.66
C LEU A 59 3.59 6.16 11.14
N PRO A 60 4.26 7.30 10.93
CA PRO A 60 5.69 7.47 11.23
C PRO A 60 5.98 7.64 12.72
N THR A 61 4.93 7.78 13.54
CA THR A 61 5.00 8.03 14.97
C THR A 61 3.73 7.53 15.65
N ASP A 62 3.64 7.63 16.98
CA ASP A 62 2.44 7.31 17.75
C ASP A 62 1.39 8.43 17.65
N MET A 63 0.91 8.67 16.44
CA MET A 63 -0.21 9.57 16.17
C MET A 63 -1.52 8.80 16.00
N GLN A 64 -2.64 9.48 16.22
CA GLN A 64 -3.98 8.94 16.05
C GLN A 64 -4.65 9.59 14.84
N ILE A 65 -5.37 8.77 14.07
CA ILE A 65 -6.21 9.22 12.96
C ILE A 65 -7.56 8.52 13.07
N GLU A 66 -8.63 9.26 12.77
CA GLU A 66 -10.00 8.74 12.86
C GLU A 66 -10.44 8.11 11.53
N GLY A 67 -11.44 7.22 11.60
CA GLY A 67 -12.07 6.65 10.41
C GLY A 67 -11.23 5.61 9.66
N VAL A 68 -10.15 5.11 10.26
CA VAL A 68 -9.30 4.06 9.70
C VAL A 68 -9.48 2.74 10.46
N ASP A 69 -9.71 1.64 9.75
CA ASP A 69 -9.97 0.33 10.35
C ASP A 69 -8.71 -0.32 10.95
N TYR A 70 -7.55 -0.14 10.31
CA TYR A 70 -6.29 -0.76 10.72
C TYR A 70 -5.17 0.27 10.79
N ILE A 71 -4.61 0.47 11.98
CA ILE A 71 -3.51 1.43 12.20
C ILE A 71 -2.24 0.69 12.61
N PHE A 72 -1.17 0.93 11.86
CA PHE A 72 0.17 0.45 12.16
C PHE A 72 1.06 1.65 12.46
N LYS A 73 1.42 1.80 13.73
CA LYS A 73 2.23 2.92 14.21
C LYS A 73 3.63 2.46 14.61
N LEU A 74 4.63 3.25 14.24
CA LEU A 74 5.98 3.06 14.75
C LEU A 74 6.05 3.51 16.21
N ARG A 75 6.72 2.73 17.05
CA ARG A 75 6.85 3.00 18.50
C ARG A 75 7.80 4.16 18.79
N GLN A 76 8.79 4.37 17.94
CA GLN A 76 9.73 5.48 18.06
C GLN A 76 9.28 6.61 17.14
N ASP A 77 9.74 7.81 17.42
CA ASP A 77 9.47 8.98 16.61
C ASP A 77 10.43 9.00 15.40
N PHE A 78 9.88 8.73 14.21
CA PHE A 78 10.61 8.79 12.94
C PHE A 78 10.27 10.06 12.13
N THR A 79 9.83 11.14 12.80
CA THR A 79 9.54 12.42 12.13
C THR A 79 10.79 13.11 11.55
N ASN A 80 11.97 12.89 12.15
CA ASN A 80 13.22 13.57 11.76
C ASN A 80 14.20 12.71 10.94
N ILE A 81 13.74 11.60 10.35
CA ILE A 81 14.55 10.81 9.41
C ILE A 81 14.21 11.17 7.96
N GLU A 82 15.15 10.91 7.05
CA GLU A 82 14.85 10.97 5.62
C GLU A 82 13.75 9.95 5.27
N GLU A 83 12.72 10.40 4.57
CA GLU A 83 11.50 9.64 4.29
C GLU A 83 11.76 8.32 3.54
N ALA A 84 12.84 8.25 2.75
CA ALA A 84 13.24 7.02 2.06
C ALA A 84 13.45 5.85 3.04
N TYR A 85 14.01 6.09 4.23
CA TYR A 85 14.23 5.04 5.23
C TYR A 85 12.93 4.55 5.88
N LEU A 86 11.89 5.41 5.95
CA LEU A 86 10.58 5.03 6.47
C LEU A 86 9.93 3.92 5.61
N THR A 87 10.19 3.94 4.30
CA THR A 87 9.70 2.92 3.36
C THR A 87 10.18 1.52 3.72
N LEU A 88 11.40 1.38 4.25
CA LEU A 88 11.95 0.09 4.69
C LEU A 88 11.17 -0.52 5.87
N LEU A 89 10.59 0.33 6.72
CA LEU A 89 9.76 -0.11 7.84
C LEU A 89 8.34 -0.44 7.37
N TYR A 90 7.79 0.38 6.49
CA TYR A 90 6.45 0.20 5.95
C TYR A 90 6.31 -1.04 5.05
N ILE A 91 7.33 -1.37 4.25
CA ILE A 91 7.27 -2.50 3.32
C ILE A 91 7.09 -3.85 4.03
N ILE A 92 7.58 -3.99 5.27
CA ILE A 92 7.46 -5.23 6.06
C ILE A 92 5.98 -5.57 6.26
N TYR A 93 5.15 -4.59 6.57
CA TYR A 93 3.71 -4.81 6.74
C TYR A 93 3.02 -5.20 5.43
N ALA A 94 3.39 -4.57 4.31
CA ALA A 94 2.86 -4.93 3.00
C ALA A 94 3.27 -6.36 2.59
N GLN A 95 4.51 -6.76 2.88
CA GLN A 95 4.99 -8.13 2.66
C GLN A 95 4.21 -9.13 3.51
N MET A 96 3.99 -8.84 4.79
CA MET A 96 3.18 -9.70 5.67
C MET A 96 1.75 -9.83 5.16
N LEU A 97 1.10 -8.73 4.77
CA LEU A 97 -0.25 -8.74 4.21
C LEU A 97 -0.32 -9.63 2.96
N ALA A 98 0.62 -9.48 2.03
CA ALA A 98 0.67 -10.28 0.80
C ALA A 98 0.88 -11.77 1.12
N PHE A 99 1.82 -12.09 2.01
CA PHE A 99 2.14 -13.46 2.42
C PHE A 99 0.93 -14.15 3.06
N TYR A 100 0.33 -13.54 4.08
CA TYR A 100 -0.84 -14.12 4.75
C TYR A 100 -2.06 -14.16 3.85
N LYS A 101 -2.22 -13.20 2.92
CA LYS A 101 -3.30 -13.27 1.93
C LYS A 101 -3.12 -14.44 0.97
N SER A 102 -1.88 -14.71 0.55
CA SER A 102 -1.54 -15.89 -0.27
C SER A 102 -1.94 -17.17 0.45
N LEU A 103 -1.49 -17.33 1.71
CA LEU A 103 -1.82 -18.49 2.54
C LEU A 103 -3.34 -18.65 2.73
N ASN A 104 -4.04 -17.55 3.03
CA ASN A 104 -5.49 -17.54 3.22
C ASN A 104 -6.26 -17.96 1.96
N LEU A 105 -5.72 -17.69 0.77
CA LEU A 105 -6.29 -18.08 -0.51
C LEU A 105 -5.86 -19.48 -0.97
N GLY A 106 -5.04 -20.20 -0.19
CA GLY A 106 -4.47 -21.49 -0.60
C GLY A 106 -3.43 -21.38 -1.73
N ILE A 107 -2.89 -20.17 -1.97
CA ILE A 107 -1.87 -19.92 -2.99
C ILE A 107 -0.50 -20.09 -2.33
N PRO A 108 0.39 -20.97 -2.84
CA PRO A 108 1.72 -21.17 -2.25
C PRO A 108 2.58 -19.91 -2.46
N PRO A 109 3.02 -19.23 -1.39
CA PRO A 109 3.72 -17.94 -1.50
C PRO A 109 5.08 -18.05 -2.19
N ASP A 110 5.74 -19.21 -2.12
CA ASP A 110 7.05 -19.45 -2.76
C ASP A 110 6.96 -19.57 -4.29
N ASN A 111 5.81 -20.06 -4.80
CA ASN A 111 5.54 -20.18 -6.23
C ASN A 111 4.05 -19.93 -6.53
N PRO A 112 3.58 -18.67 -6.48
CA PRO A 112 2.16 -18.34 -6.58
C PRO A 112 1.57 -18.56 -7.98
N ASN A 113 2.39 -18.89 -8.99
CA ASN A 113 1.97 -19.16 -10.36
C ASN A 113 2.59 -20.48 -10.87
N PRO A 114 2.12 -21.63 -10.37
CA PRO A 114 2.74 -22.93 -10.70
C PRO A 114 2.61 -23.30 -12.18
N GLU A 115 1.62 -22.74 -12.87
CA GLU A 115 1.42 -22.90 -14.32
C GLU A 115 2.48 -22.18 -15.18
N GLY A 116 3.31 -21.32 -14.57
CA GLY A 116 4.46 -20.70 -15.23
C GLY A 116 4.11 -19.51 -16.13
N ARG A 117 2.91 -18.91 -16.00
CA ARG A 117 2.55 -17.66 -16.71
C ARG A 117 3.38 -16.47 -16.22
N VAL A 118 3.79 -16.51 -14.95
CA VAL A 118 4.73 -15.57 -14.32
C VAL A 118 5.82 -16.40 -13.65
N ASN A 119 7.09 -15.97 -13.79
CA ASN A 119 8.24 -16.73 -13.29
C ASN A 119 9.13 -15.84 -12.42
N ARG A 120 9.79 -16.44 -11.42
CA ARG A 120 10.78 -15.76 -10.55
C ARG A 120 11.91 -15.13 -11.36
N VAL A 121 12.39 -15.85 -12.37
CA VAL A 121 13.32 -15.32 -13.38
C VAL A 121 12.51 -15.14 -14.65
N VAL A 122 12.56 -13.94 -15.22
CA VAL A 122 11.79 -13.63 -16.44
C VAL A 122 12.17 -14.60 -17.56
N LYS A 123 11.16 -15.07 -18.31
CA LYS A 123 11.33 -15.96 -19.46
C LYS A 123 10.69 -15.31 -20.69
N GLY A 124 11.22 -15.61 -21.87
CA GLY A 124 10.66 -15.14 -23.15
C GLY A 124 11.06 -13.71 -23.53
N VAL A 125 12.01 -13.09 -22.84
CA VAL A 125 12.55 -11.78 -23.22
C VAL A 125 13.63 -11.98 -24.29
N ILE A 126 13.42 -11.37 -25.45
CA ILE A 126 14.41 -11.30 -26.53
C ILE A 126 15.16 -9.98 -26.39
N ILE A 127 16.49 -10.03 -26.36
CA ILE A 127 17.35 -8.85 -26.38
C ILE A 127 17.73 -8.59 -27.84
N TYR A 128 17.36 -7.42 -28.35
CA TYR A 128 17.68 -6.98 -29.71
C TYR A 128 19.01 -6.23 -29.73
N GLU A 129 19.69 -6.23 -30.87
CA GLU A 129 20.94 -5.47 -31.04
C GLU A 129 20.69 -3.96 -30.95
N TYR A 130 21.61 -3.27 -30.27
CA TYR A 130 21.64 -1.82 -30.20
C TYR A 130 22.43 -1.27 -31.41
N VAL A 131 21.82 -0.36 -32.16
CA VAL A 131 22.41 0.33 -33.32
C VAL A 131 23.03 1.64 -32.90
#